data_AF-A0A928LBV2-F1
#
_entry.id   AF-A0A928LBV2-F1
#
_cell.length_a   1.000
_cell.length_b   1.000
_cell.length_c   1.000
_cell.angle_alpha   90.00
_cell.angle_beta   90.00
_cell.angle_gamma   90.00
#
_symmetry.space_group_name_H-M   'P 1'
#
loop_
_entity.id
_entity.type
_entity.pdbx_description
1 polymer ?
#
loop_
_entity_poly.entity_id
_entity_poly.type
_entity_poly.pdbx_seq_one_letter_code
_entity_poly.pdbx_strand_id
1 'polypeptide(L)'
;MGKRRWWDDYRSLDLCGGTISFILEDDEDMIEINYADGMLIDVGKPMATNQYCITVVSSNDALGWKNPIQEITVANKEDLFQKMQETIFKFRQL
;
A
#
# COMPACT_ATOMS: atom_id res chain seq x y z
N MET A 1 -29.49 1.45 -3.80
CA MET A 1 -28.14 0.94 -4.11
C MET A 1 -27.15 1.77 -3.33
N GLY A 2 -26.36 1.17 -2.43
CA GLY A 2 -25.30 1.91 -1.73
C GLY A 2 -24.25 2.36 -2.74
N LYS A 3 -23.67 3.55 -2.57
CA LYS A 3 -22.52 3.99 -3.38
C LYS A 3 -21.36 3.03 -3.09
N ARG A 4 -20.77 2.43 -4.14
CA ARG A 4 -19.51 1.68 -4.04
C ARG A 4 -18.45 2.62 -3.49
N ARG A 5 -17.71 2.17 -2.48
CA ARG A 5 -16.59 2.92 -1.92
C ARG A 5 -15.37 2.70 -2.81
N TRP A 6 -14.51 3.71 -2.96
CA TRP A 6 -13.33 3.62 -3.83
C TRP A 6 -12.40 2.47 -3.44
N TRP A 7 -12.45 2.05 -2.17
CA TRP A 7 -11.58 1.00 -1.63
C TRP A 7 -12.17 -0.41 -1.64
N ASP A 8 -13.39 -0.59 -2.13
CA ASP A 8 -14.06 -1.89 -2.11
C ASP A 8 -13.24 -2.96 -2.83
N ASP A 9 -12.47 -2.57 -3.85
CA ASP A 9 -11.68 -3.49 -4.68
C ASP A 9 -10.47 -4.05 -3.91
N TYR A 10 -9.80 -3.19 -3.15
CA TYR A 10 -8.62 -3.57 -2.36
C TYR A 10 -8.95 -4.46 -1.16
N ARG A 11 -10.22 -4.56 -0.75
CA ARG A 11 -10.65 -5.53 0.28
C ARG A 11 -10.49 -6.99 -0.15
N SER A 12 -10.38 -7.23 -1.45
CA SER A 12 -10.19 -8.57 -2.03
C SER A 12 -8.72 -8.99 -2.14
N LEU A 13 -7.77 -8.11 -1.78
CA LEU A 13 -6.35 -8.46 -1.74
C LEU A 13 -6.11 -9.60 -0.75
N ASP A 14 -5.32 -10.59 -1.16
CA ASP A 14 -4.75 -11.55 -0.22
C ASP A 14 -3.60 -10.87 0.51
N LEU A 15 -3.86 -10.46 1.76
CA LEU A 15 -2.92 -9.72 2.59
C LEU A 15 -1.87 -10.61 3.27
N CYS A 16 -1.92 -11.94 3.10
CA CYS A 16 -0.95 -12.87 3.71
C CYS A 16 -0.73 -12.62 5.23
N GLY A 17 -1.83 -12.39 5.96
CA GLY A 17 -1.81 -12.12 7.40
C GLY A 17 -1.65 -10.65 7.81
N GLY A 18 -1.56 -9.72 6.86
CA GLY A 18 -1.58 -8.28 7.13
C GLY A 18 -2.97 -7.73 7.47
N THR A 19 -3.02 -6.54 8.07
CA THR A 19 -4.25 -5.77 8.32
C THR A 19 -4.26 -4.52 7.47
N ILE A 20 -5.31 -4.35 6.66
CA ILE A 20 -5.47 -3.21 5.75
C ILE A 20 -6.28 -2.07 6.38
N SER A 21 -5.80 -0.84 6.22
CA SER A 21 -6.47 0.41 6.58
C SER A 21 -6.64 1.28 5.34
N PHE A 22 -7.79 1.95 5.24
CA PHE A 22 -8.10 2.89 4.15
C PHE A 22 -8.24 4.29 4.73
N ILE A 23 -7.46 5.24 4.23
CA ILE A 23 -7.32 6.57 4.83
C ILE A 23 -8.07 7.60 3.98
N LEU A 24 -7.50 8.04 2.86
CA LEU A 24 -8.11 9.04 1.97
C LEU A 24 -7.84 8.73 0.49
N GLU A 25 -8.84 8.96 -0.37
CA GLU A 25 -8.69 8.69 -1.81
C GLU A 25 -7.68 9.63 -2.46
N ASP A 26 -6.72 9.08 -3.22
CA ASP A 26 -5.73 9.83 -4.01
C ASP A 26 -4.90 10.84 -3.19
N ASP A 27 -4.60 10.50 -1.93
CA ASP A 27 -3.83 11.31 -1.00
C ASP A 27 -2.41 10.76 -0.77
N GLU A 28 -1.55 11.53 -0.08
CA GLU A 28 -0.20 11.12 0.28
C GLU A 28 -0.22 9.82 1.11
N ASP A 29 -1.22 9.65 1.98
CA ASP A 29 -1.48 8.41 2.70
C ASP A 29 -2.86 7.86 2.29
N MET A 30 -2.90 6.85 1.41
CA MET A 30 -4.15 6.29 0.86
C MET A 30 -4.51 4.94 1.47
N ILE A 31 -3.58 3.99 1.51
CA ILE A 31 -3.78 2.63 2.03
C ILE A 31 -2.55 2.20 2.81
N GLU A 32 -2.75 1.61 3.98
CA GLU A 32 -1.69 0.95 4.74
C GLU A 32 -2.01 -0.53 4.94
N ILE A 33 -0.98 -1.39 4.86
CA ILE A 33 -1.05 -2.80 5.25
C ILE A 33 0.01 -3.06 6.31
N ASN A 34 -0.44 -3.25 7.55
CA ASN A 34 0.42 -3.49 8.70
C ASN A 34 0.56 -4.99 8.99
N TYR A 35 1.77 -5.45 9.27
CA TYR A 35 2.08 -6.83 9.64
C TYR A 35 2.51 -6.94 11.10
N ALA A 36 2.28 -8.12 11.70
CA ALA A 36 2.55 -8.36 13.13
C ALA A 36 4.04 -8.29 13.51
N ASP A 37 4.94 -8.41 12.54
CA ASP A 37 6.39 -8.26 12.71
C ASP A 37 6.87 -6.80 12.63
N GLY A 38 5.94 -5.85 12.43
CA GLY A 38 6.22 -4.43 12.32
C GLY A 38 6.41 -3.93 10.89
N MET A 39 6.49 -4.81 9.89
CA MET A 39 6.56 -4.42 8.48
C MET A 39 5.28 -3.66 8.08
N LEU A 40 5.46 -2.66 7.22
CA LEU A 40 4.37 -1.88 6.65
C LEU A 40 4.53 -1.81 5.12
N ILE A 41 3.42 -2.01 4.41
CA ILE A 41 3.29 -1.58 3.01
C ILE A 41 2.36 -0.37 3.02
N ASP A 42 2.92 0.78 2.70
CA ASP A 42 2.21 2.03 2.53
C ASP A 42 1.92 2.30 1.05
N VAL A 43 0.79 2.92 0.76
CA VAL A 43 0.38 3.30 -0.58
C VAL A 43 -0.16 4.71 -0.55
N GLY A 44 0.46 5.56 -1.35
CA GLY A 44 0.20 6.99 -1.39
C GLY A 44 0.22 7.54 -2.80
N LYS A 45 -0.18 8.80 -2.96
CA LYS A 45 -0.06 9.59 -4.19
C LYS A 45 0.50 10.98 -3.86
N PRO A 46 1.82 11.10 -3.63
CA PRO A 46 2.44 12.36 -3.28
C PRO A 46 2.17 13.47 -4.31
N MET A 47 1.79 14.66 -3.84
CA MET A 47 1.47 15.79 -4.74
C MET A 47 2.62 16.17 -5.66
N ALA A 48 3.88 16.00 -5.21
CA ALA A 48 5.07 16.37 -5.95
C ALA A 48 5.28 15.53 -7.22
N THR A 49 4.91 14.24 -7.18
CA THR A 49 5.06 13.32 -8.32
C THR A 49 3.76 13.12 -9.08
N ASN A 50 2.62 13.30 -8.41
CA ASN A 50 1.28 13.01 -8.92
C ASN A 50 1.15 11.58 -9.47
N GLN A 51 1.92 10.66 -8.92
CA GLN A 51 1.93 9.23 -9.23
C GLN A 51 1.67 8.45 -7.95
N TYR A 52 1.08 7.27 -8.06
CA TYR A 52 0.96 6.39 -6.91
C TYR A 52 2.32 5.81 -6.57
N CYS A 53 2.58 5.64 -5.28
CA CYS A 53 3.77 4.97 -4.75
C CYS A 53 3.32 3.84 -3.83
N ILE A 54 3.97 2.69 -3.95
CA ILE A 54 3.90 1.62 -2.96
C ILE A 54 5.25 1.60 -2.25
N THR A 55 5.26 1.88 -0.96
CA THR A 55 6.47 1.94 -0.13
C THR A 55 6.46 0.79 0.86
N VAL A 56 7.51 -0.02 0.86
CA VAL A 56 7.68 -1.14 1.78
C VAL A 56 8.75 -0.77 2.80
N VAL A 57 8.39 -0.76 4.09
CA VAL A 57 9.33 -0.46 5.19
C VAL A 57 9.38 -1.63 6.17
N SER A 58 10.56 -1.85 6.77
CA SER A 58 10.76 -2.93 7.75
C SER A 58 10.08 -2.66 9.10
N SER A 59 9.86 -1.38 9.42
CA SER A 59 9.20 -0.92 10.64
C SER A 59 8.52 0.42 10.39
N ASN A 60 7.36 0.66 11.02
CA ASN A 60 6.67 1.95 10.97
C ASN A 60 7.26 2.95 11.98
N ASP A 61 8.55 3.26 11.82
CA ASP A 61 9.28 4.25 12.60
C ASP A 61 10.19 5.09 11.70
N ALA A 62 10.77 6.16 12.24
CA ALA A 62 11.64 7.06 11.46
C ALA A 62 12.84 6.37 10.80
N LEU A 63 13.32 5.24 11.35
CA LEU A 63 14.44 4.50 10.77
C LEU A 63 13.99 3.67 9.56
N GLY A 64 12.83 3.00 9.66
CA GLY A 64 12.21 2.26 8.57
C GLY A 64 11.86 3.16 7.38
N TRP A 65 11.27 4.33 7.66
CA TRP A 65 10.96 5.33 6.63
C TRP A 65 12.19 6.00 6.01
N LYS A 66 13.31 6.08 6.74
CA LYS A 66 14.57 6.57 6.19
C LYS A 66 15.23 5.57 5.23
N ASN A 67 14.96 4.28 5.39
CA ASN A 67 15.55 3.20 4.58
C ASN A 67 14.46 2.23 4.11
N PRO A 68 13.57 2.66 3.21
CA PRO A 68 12.55 1.76 2.66
C PRO A 68 13.22 0.57 1.98
N ILE A 69 12.62 -0.61 2.17
CA ILE A 69 13.04 -1.86 1.54
C ILE A 69 12.82 -1.76 0.03
N GLN A 70 11.69 -1.16 -0.36
CA GLN A 70 11.35 -0.96 -1.76
C GLN A 70 10.37 0.20 -1.92
N GLU A 71 10.54 0.96 -3.00
CA GLU A 71 9.56 1.93 -3.50
C GLU A 71 9.18 1.55 -4.93
N ILE A 72 7.88 1.56 -5.24
CA ILE A 72 7.35 1.23 -6.56
C ILE A 72 6.42 2.35 -7.00
N THR A 73 6.81 3.04 -8.07
CA THR A 73 5.95 4.02 -8.72
C THR A 73 4.95 3.32 -9.63
N VAL A 74 3.68 3.70 -9.52
CA VAL A 74 2.56 3.21 -10.33
C VAL A 74 1.89 4.41 -10.98
N ALA A 75 1.94 4.50 -12.31
CA ALA A 75 1.45 5.66 -13.05
C ALA A 75 -0.08 5.78 -13.03
N ASN A 76 -0.80 4.65 -13.14
CA ASN A 76 -2.25 4.62 -13.24
C ASN A 76 -2.87 3.90 -12.04
N LYS A 77 -4.00 4.41 -11.55
CA LYS A 77 -4.75 3.80 -10.43
C LYS A 77 -5.23 2.39 -10.76
N GLU A 78 -5.55 2.12 -12.02
CA GLU A 78 -6.05 0.83 -12.51
C GLU A 78 -5.02 -0.30 -12.31
N ASP A 79 -3.72 0.02 -12.37
CA ASP A 79 -2.63 -0.95 -12.19
C ASP A 79 -2.33 -1.21 -10.71
N LEU A 80 -2.83 -0.37 -9.81
CA LEU A 80 -2.42 -0.34 -8.40
C LEU A 80 -2.82 -1.61 -7.66
N PHE A 81 -4.02 -2.14 -7.91
CA PHE A 81 -4.48 -3.39 -7.30
C PHE A 81 -3.50 -4.54 -7.61
N GLN A 82 -3.16 -4.72 -8.88
CA GLN A 82 -2.23 -5.78 -9.29
C GLN A 82 -0.84 -5.57 -8.68
N LYS A 83 -0.34 -4.33 -8.70
CA LYS A 83 0.99 -4.00 -8.15
C LYS A 83 1.06 -4.19 -6.64
N MET A 84 -0.01 -3.87 -5.92
CA MET A 84 -0.12 -4.17 -4.50
C MET A 84 -0.10 -5.67 -4.23
N GLN A 85 -0.89 -6.47 -4.97
CA GLN A 85 -0.90 -7.93 -4.80
C GLN A 85 0.47 -8.56 -5.07
N GLU A 86 1.13 -8.15 -6.16
CA GLU A 86 2.50 -8.58 -6.49
C GLU A 86 3.49 -8.23 -5.36
N THR A 87 3.36 -7.03 -4.79
CA THR A 87 4.23 -6.56 -3.69
C THR A 87 3.99 -7.36 -2.41
N ILE A 88 2.73 -7.59 -2.03
CA ILE A 88 2.39 -8.41 -0.87
C ILE A 88 3.00 -9.80 -1.02
N PHE A 89 2.81 -10.47 -2.16
CA PHE A 89 3.36 -11.79 -2.38
C PHE A 89 4.88 -11.82 -2.37
N LYS A 90 5.54 -10.83 -2.96
CA LYS A 90 7.00 -10.72 -2.95
C LYS A 90 7.58 -10.72 -1.53
N PHE A 91 6.91 -10.06 -0.56
CA PHE A 91 7.45 -9.88 0.78
C PHE A 91 6.85 -10.80 1.84
N ARG A 92 5.69 -11.40 1.58
CA ARG A 92 4.90 -12.12 2.60
C ARG A 92 4.51 -13.53 2.23
N GLN A 93 4.55 -13.89 0.95
CA GLN A 93 4.28 -15.26 0.55
C GLN A 93 5.56 -16.09 0.79
N LEU A 94 5.45 -17.06 1.70
CA LEU A 94 6.51 -18.06 1.97
C LEU A 94 6.52 -19.17 0.92
#